data_AF-P85528-F1
#
_entry.id   AF-P85528-F1
#
_cell.length_a   1.000
_cell.length_b   1.000
_cell.length_c   1.000
_cell.angle_alpha   90.00
_cell.angle_beta   90.00
_cell.angle_gamma   90.00
#
_symmetry.space_group_name_H-M   'P 1'
#
loop_
_entity.id
_entity.type
_entity.pdbx_description
1 polymer ?
#
loop_
_entity_poly.entity_id
_entity_poly.type
_entity_poly.pdbx_seq_one_letter_code
_entity_poly.pdbx_strand_id
1 'polypeptide(L)' 'IKCTLSKDCYSPCKKETGCPRAKCINRNCKCYGCS' A
#
# COMPACT_ATOMS: atom_id res chain seq x y z
N ILE A 1 7.35 1.93 1.95
CA ILE A 1 6.74 1.95 3.30
C ILE A 1 6.91 0.56 3.89
N LYS A 2 7.55 0.43 5.06
CA LYS A 2 7.69 -0.90 5.69
C LYS A 2 6.32 -1.41 6.11
N CYS A 3 6.07 -2.68 5.86
CA CYS A 3 4.80 -3.33 6.18
C CYS A 3 5.03 -4.75 6.67
N THR A 4 4.12 -5.21 7.51
CA THR A 4 4.04 -6.62 7.92
C THR A 4 2.89 -7.29 7.19
N LEU A 5 1.77 -6.57 7.00
CA LEU A 5 0.57 -7.03 6.31
C LEU A 5 0.22 -6.04 5.20
N SER A 6 -0.48 -6.51 4.17
CA SER A 6 -0.94 -5.64 3.06
C SER A 6 -1.81 -4.48 3.55
N LYS A 7 -2.54 -4.67 4.65
CA LYS A 7 -3.38 -3.61 5.24
C LYS A 7 -2.60 -2.42 5.81
N ASP A 8 -1.35 -2.62 6.23
CA ASP A 8 -0.48 -1.52 6.67
C ASP A 8 -0.20 -0.54 5.52
N CYS A 9 -0.29 -1.03 4.28
CA CYS A 9 -0.06 -0.24 3.09
C CYS A 9 -1.29 0.54 2.62
N TYR A 10 -2.50 0.21 3.07
CA TYR A 10 -3.72 0.80 2.54
C TYR A 10 -3.83 2.29 2.86
N SER A 11 -3.61 2.66 4.12
CA SER A 11 -3.64 4.05 4.56
C SER A 11 -2.59 4.93 3.85
N PRO A 12 -1.29 4.53 3.81
CA PRO A 12 -0.27 5.33 3.15
C PRO A 12 -0.42 5.33 1.61
N CYS A 13 -0.77 4.21 0.98
CA CYS A 13 -1.02 4.20 -0.46
C CYS A 13 -2.26 5.00 -0.84
N LYS A 14 -3.30 5.04 0.00
CA LYS A 14 -4.47 5.91 -0.20
C LYS A 14 -4.08 7.38 -0.13
N LYS A 15 -3.17 7.75 0.77
CA LYS A 15 -2.67 9.12 0.89
C LYS A 15 -1.84 9.56 -0.33
N GLU A 16 -1.05 8.65 -0.90
CA GLU A 16 -0.19 8.91 -2.06
C GLU A 16 -0.95 8.88 -3.39
N THR A 17 -1.81 7.87 -3.58
CA THR A 17 -2.43 7.57 -4.89
C THR A 17 -3.92 7.87 -4.95
N GLY A 18 -4.54 8.27 -3.83
CA GLY A 18 -6.00 8.37 -3.69
C GLY A 18 -6.69 7.03 -3.46
N CYS A 19 -6.04 5.89 -3.75
CA CYS A 19 -6.61 4.56 -3.61
C CYS A 19 -5.88 3.67 -2.58
N PRO A 20 -6.63 2.91 -1.76
CA PRO A 20 -6.04 2.00 -0.78
C PRO A 20 -5.46 0.72 -1.41
N ARG A 21 -5.40 0.62 -2.75
CA ARG A 21 -4.99 -0.60 -3.44
C ARG A 21 -3.48 -0.77 -3.31
N ALA A 22 -3.07 -1.63 -2.38
CA ALA A 22 -1.68 -1.89 -2.10
C ALA A 22 -1.44 -3.35 -1.72
N LYS A 23 -0.21 -3.82 -1.88
CA LYS A 23 0.21 -5.15 -1.43
C LYS A 23 1.56 -5.05 -0.72
N CYS A 24 1.69 -5.72 0.41
CA CYS A 24 2.96 -5.83 1.09
C CYS A 24 3.78 -6.94 0.42
N ILE A 25 4.93 -6.60 -0.16
CA ILE A 25 5.82 -7.54 -0.85
C ILE A 25 7.23 -7.34 -0.31
N ASN A 26 7.86 -8.42 0.17
CA ASN A 26 9.19 -8.38 0.80
C ASN A 26 9.30 -7.31 1.91
N ARG A 27 8.28 -7.23 2.78
CA ARG A 27 8.14 -6.20 3.85
C ARG A 27 8.08 -4.75 3.37
N ASN A 28 7.82 -4.52 2.08
CA ASN A 28 7.67 -3.18 1.53
C ASN A 28 6.34 -3.04 0.78
N CYS A 29 5.66 -1.92 0.99
CA CYS A 29 4.39 -1.63 0.32
C CYS A 29 4.62 -1.34 -1.17
N LYS A 30 3.83 -2.01 -2.02
CA LYS A 30 3.64 -1.64 -3.42
C LYS A 30 2.22 -1.12 -3.61
N CYS A 31 2.09 0.17 -3.92
CA CYS A 31 0.82 0.82 -4.24
C CYS A 31 0.50 0.61 -5.73
N TYR A 32 -0.74 0.25 -6.05
CA TYR A 32 -1.19 0.02 -7.43
C TYR A 32 -2.06 1.15 -7.98
N GLY A 33 -2.37 2.17 -7.19
CA GLY A 33 -3.26 3.26 -7.60
C GLY A 33 -4.72 2.84 -7.78
N CYS A 34 -5.49 3.70 -8.43
CA CYS A 34 -6.90 3.49 -8.73
C CYS A 34 -7.09 2.76 -10.07
N SER A 35 -6.56 1.53 -10.15
CA SER A 35 -6.73 0.58 -11.25
C SER A 35 -6.15 0.93 -12.62
#